data_AF-A0A2D4NNI1-F1
#
_entry.id   AF-A0A2D4NNI1-F1
#
_cell.length_a   1.000
_cell.length_b   1.000
_cell.length_c   1.000
_cell.angle_alpha   90.00
_cell.angle_beta   90.00
_cell.angle_gamma   90.00
#
_symmetry.space_group_name_H-M   'P 1'
#
loop_
_entity.id
_entity.type
_entity.pdbx_description
1 polymer ?
#
loop_
_entity_poly.entity_id
_entity_poly.type
_entity_poly.pdbx_seq_one_letter_code
_entity_poly.pdbx_strand_id
1 'polypeptide(L)'
;MASNCTGGTAAASASSAIGAALSASKTKTKKKHFVCQKVKLFRASEPLLSVLMWGVNHTINELSNVPVPVMLMPDDFKAYSKIKVDNHLFNKENLPSRFKFKEY
;
A
#
# COMPACT_ATOMS: atom_id res chain seq x y z
N MET A 1 -49.76 27.18 -15.35
CA MET A 1 -48.94 27.16 -16.60
C MET A 1 -47.86 26.10 -16.38
N ALA A 2 -47.69 25.00 -17.10
CA ALA A 2 -48.29 24.40 -18.28
C ALA A 2 -48.15 22.86 -18.08
N SER A 3 -49.23 22.10 -18.24
CA SER A 3 -49.50 21.20 -19.38
C SER A 3 -48.97 19.76 -19.22
N ASN A 4 -49.96 18.86 -19.24
CA ASN A 4 -49.92 17.40 -19.30
C ASN A 4 -49.31 16.91 -20.62
N CYS A 5 -48.70 15.72 -20.64
CA CYS A 5 -48.69 14.87 -21.82
C CYS A 5 -48.78 13.39 -21.43
N THR A 6 -49.92 12.81 -21.79
CA THR A 6 -50.34 11.41 -21.72
C THR A 6 -49.81 10.60 -22.90
N GLY A 7 -49.65 9.28 -22.72
CA GLY A 7 -49.86 8.32 -23.81
C GLY A 7 -48.96 7.07 -23.75
N GLY A 8 -49.58 5.88 -23.72
CA GLY A 8 -48.90 4.64 -24.08
C GLY A 8 -49.36 3.38 -23.33
N THR A 9 -50.58 2.92 -23.58
CA THR A 9 -51.07 1.58 -23.23
C THR A 9 -50.50 0.52 -24.20
N ALA A 10 -49.99 -0.60 -23.69
CA ALA A 10 -49.94 -1.87 -24.41
C ALA A 10 -49.93 -3.05 -23.42
N ALA A 11 -50.81 -4.02 -23.69
CA ALA A 11 -51.07 -5.22 -22.91
C ALA A 11 -50.24 -6.42 -23.42
N ALA A 12 -50.39 -7.55 -22.70
CA ALA A 12 -49.81 -8.91 -22.89
C ALA A 12 -48.41 -9.08 -22.25
N SER A 13 -48.06 -10.15 -21.54
CA SER A 13 -48.65 -11.49 -21.38
C SER A 13 -48.04 -12.16 -20.13
N ALA A 14 -48.79 -13.07 -19.51
CA ALA A 14 -48.33 -13.93 -18.41
C ALA A 14 -47.14 -14.81 -18.81
N SER A 15 -46.20 -15.01 -17.86
CA SER A 15 -45.34 -16.20 -17.79
C SER A 15 -44.70 -16.30 -16.40
N SER A 16 -45.05 -17.38 -15.72
CA SER A 16 -44.55 -17.80 -14.42
C SER A 16 -43.07 -18.19 -14.48
N ALA A 17 -42.23 -17.70 -13.57
CA ALA A 17 -40.94 -18.30 -13.27
C ALA A 17 -40.46 -17.93 -11.85
N ILE A 18 -40.74 -18.87 -10.95
CA ILE A 18 -39.92 -19.34 -9.84
C ILE A 18 -38.47 -18.81 -9.88
N GLY A 19 -37.98 -18.19 -8.82
CA GLY A 19 -36.53 -17.97 -8.69
C GLY A 19 -36.10 -16.88 -7.73
N ALA A 20 -35.71 -17.31 -6.53
CA ALA A 20 -34.62 -16.76 -5.72
C ALA A 20 -34.69 -15.28 -5.29
N ALA A 21 -34.91 -15.11 -3.99
CA ALA A 21 -34.45 -13.97 -3.23
C ALA A 21 -32.99 -13.60 -3.56
N LEU A 22 -32.79 -12.41 -4.11
CA LEU A 22 -31.51 -11.71 -4.09
C LEU A 22 -31.78 -10.30 -3.58
N SER A 23 -31.84 -10.19 -2.26
CA SER A 23 -31.84 -8.91 -1.55
C SER A 23 -30.59 -8.12 -1.93
N ALA A 24 -30.79 -7.04 -2.70
CA ALA A 24 -29.74 -6.10 -3.05
C ALA A 24 -29.20 -5.43 -1.77
N SER A 25 -28.09 -5.96 -1.24
CA SER A 25 -27.41 -5.41 -0.09
C SER A 25 -26.72 -4.10 -0.48
N LYS A 26 -27.44 -2.97 -0.30
CA LYS A 26 -26.89 -1.63 -0.40
C LYS A 26 -25.80 -1.45 0.66
N THR A 27 -24.54 -1.66 0.28
CA THR A 27 -23.39 -1.45 1.17
C THR A 27 -23.21 0.05 1.34
N LYS A 28 -23.66 0.60 2.48
CA LYS A 28 -23.25 1.93 2.91
C LYS A 28 -21.77 1.89 3.24
N THR A 29 -20.92 2.33 2.31
CA THR A 29 -19.51 2.64 2.59
C THR A 29 -19.49 3.80 3.57
N LYS A 30 -19.40 3.50 4.88
CA LYS A 30 -19.04 4.50 5.88
C LYS A 30 -17.66 5.02 5.47
N LYS A 31 -17.56 6.31 5.15
CA LYS A 31 -16.28 6.98 4.88
C LYS A 31 -15.45 6.82 6.14
N LYS A 32 -14.57 5.81 6.14
CA LYS A 32 -13.76 5.48 7.32
C LYS A 32 -12.77 6.62 7.47
N HIS A 33 -12.95 7.42 8.51
CA HIS A 33 -11.94 8.38 8.93
C HIS A 33 -10.83 7.57 9.60
N PHE A 34 -9.92 7.04 8.78
CA PHE A 34 -8.69 6.49 9.28
C PHE A 34 -7.92 7.66 9.90
N VAL A 35 -7.90 7.70 11.23
CA VAL A 35 -6.95 8.55 11.94
C VAL A 35 -5.58 8.04 11.54
N CYS A 36 -4.87 8.87 10.78
CA CYS A 36 -3.47 8.62 10.47
C CYS A 36 -2.73 8.59 11.81
N GLN A 37 -2.41 7.39 12.29
CA GLN A 37 -1.72 7.22 13.55
C GLN A 37 -0.38 7.97 13.43
N LYS A 38 -0.23 9.04 14.23
CA LYS A 38 1.03 9.79 14.39
C LYS A 38 2.05 8.92 15.13
N VAL A 39 2.43 7.78 14.57
CA VAL A 39 3.78 7.29 14.78
C VAL A 39 4.67 8.15 13.88
N LYS A 40 5.95 8.30 14.19
CA LYS A 40 6.97 8.78 13.23
C LYS A 40 7.08 7.76 12.09
N LEU A 41 5.98 7.56 11.36
CA LEU A 41 5.94 6.81 10.13
C LEU A 41 6.76 7.64 9.17
N PHE A 42 7.76 7.00 8.58
CA PHE A 42 8.61 7.58 7.55
C PHE A 42 7.77 7.84 6.30
N ARG A 43 6.89 8.83 6.42
CA ARG A 43 6.11 9.42 5.34
C ARG A 43 6.99 10.44 4.67
N ALA A 44 8.01 9.96 3.95
CA ALA A 44 8.49 10.78 2.89
C ALA A 44 7.41 10.76 1.81
N SER A 45 6.96 11.94 1.40
CA SER A 45 6.26 12.12 0.12
C SER A 45 7.08 11.59 -1.06
N GLU A 46 8.38 11.34 -0.84
CA GLU A 46 9.36 10.85 -1.81
C GLU A 46 9.79 9.39 -1.52
N PRO A 47 9.54 8.44 -2.44
CA PRO A 47 9.83 7.03 -2.23
C PRO A 47 11.32 6.73 -1.98
N LEU A 48 12.22 7.55 -2.55
CA LEU A 48 13.68 7.41 -2.35
C LEU A 48 14.10 7.72 -0.91
N LEU A 49 13.53 8.77 -0.30
CA LEU A 49 13.87 9.16 1.06
C LEU A 49 13.34 8.13 2.07
N SER A 50 12.18 7.52 1.82
CA SER A 50 11.70 6.38 2.62
C SER A 50 12.66 5.19 2.57
N VAL A 51 13.16 4.84 1.38
CA VAL A 51 14.12 3.75 1.20
C VAL A 51 15.46 4.09 1.85
N LEU A 52 15.94 5.33 1.74
CA LEU A 52 17.17 5.78 2.39
C LEU A 52 17.06 5.65 3.91
N MET A 53 15.98 6.16 4.49
CA MET A 53 15.80 6.15 5.93
C MET A 53 15.60 4.73 6.49
N TRP A 54 14.88 3.88 5.74
CA TRP A 54 14.82 2.45 6.04
C TRP A 54 16.20 1.79 5.93
N GLY A 55 16.96 2.11 4.89
CA GLY A 55 18.30 1.57 4.64
C GLY A 55 19.27 1.92 5.76
N VAL A 56 19.32 3.19 6.19
CA VAL A 56 20.14 3.64 7.32
C VAL A 56 19.76 2.92 8.61
N ASN A 57 18.47 2.76 8.90
CA ASN A 57 18.03 2.02 10.08
C ASN A 57 18.46 0.54 10.02
N HIS A 58 18.34 -0.07 8.85
CA HIS A 58 18.76 -1.45 8.62
C HIS A 58 20.28 -1.63 8.80
N THR A 59 21.07 -0.76 8.18
CA THR A 59 22.54 -0.69 8.31
C THR A 59 23.00 -0.59 9.75
N ILE A 60 22.44 0.37 10.53
CA ILE A 60 22.85 0.57 11.93
C ILE A 60 22.54 -0.67 12.76
N ASN A 61 21.38 -1.28 12.53
CA ASN A 61 21.00 -2.51 13.21
C ASN A 61 21.89 -3.69 12.83
N GLU A 62 22.30 -3.84 11.57
CA GLU A 62 23.27 -4.86 11.16
C GLU A 62 24.66 -4.62 11.76
N LEU A 63 25.20 -3.40 11.60
CA LEU A 63 26.52 -3.02 12.11
C LEU A 63 26.62 -3.15 13.63
N SER A 64 25.52 -2.96 14.36
CA SER A 64 25.50 -3.16 15.82
C SER A 64 25.78 -4.59 16.25
N ASN A 65 25.56 -5.58 15.37
CA ASN A 65 25.90 -6.98 15.63
C ASN A 65 27.34 -7.34 15.21
N VAL A 66 28.03 -6.43 14.50
CA VAL A 66 29.41 -6.63 14.03
C VAL A 66 30.36 -5.95 15.02
N PRO A 67 31.39 -6.66 15.54
CA PRO A 67 32.37 -6.05 16.43
C PRO A 67 33.16 -4.96 15.71
N VAL A 68 33.42 -3.85 16.40
CA VAL A 68 34.16 -2.71 15.85
C VAL A 68 35.64 -3.10 15.67
N PRO A 69 36.18 -3.06 14.44
CA PRO A 69 37.58 -3.38 14.19
C PRO A 69 38.51 -2.27 14.71
N VAL A 70 39.72 -2.64 15.12
CA VAL A 70 40.74 -1.70 15.64
C VAL A 70 41.36 -0.85 14.52
N MET A 71 41.51 -1.44 13.33
CA MET A 71 42.04 -0.78 12.15
C MET A 71 41.25 -1.20 10.91
N LEU A 72 41.19 -0.32 9.92
CA LEU A 72 40.58 -0.60 8.61
C LEU A 72 41.57 -1.36 7.73
N MET A 73 41.11 -2.45 7.13
CA MET A 73 41.85 -3.24 6.16
C MET A 73 41.63 -2.69 4.74
N PRO A 74 42.56 -2.89 3.80
CA PRO A 74 42.37 -2.48 2.40
C PRO A 74 41.12 -3.05 1.73
N ASP A 75 40.66 -4.22 2.20
CA ASP A 75 39.46 -4.88 1.70
C ASP A 75 38.17 -4.17 2.15
N ASP A 76 38.20 -3.48 3.28
CA ASP A 76 37.04 -2.73 3.80
C ASP A 76 36.65 -1.59 2.86
N PHE A 77 37.60 -1.00 2.12
CA PHE A 77 37.32 0.03 1.11
C PHE A 77 36.63 -0.50 -0.15
N LYS A 78 36.60 -1.82 -0.33
CA LYS A 78 35.92 -2.49 -1.45
C LYS A 78 34.67 -3.23 -1.00
N ALA A 79 34.45 -3.35 0.31
CA ALA A 79 33.28 -3.99 0.88
C ALA A 79 32.01 -3.24 0.50
N TYR A 80 30.90 -3.96 0.42
CA TYR A 80 29.58 -3.38 0.24
C TYR A 80 28.53 -4.33 0.78
N SER A 81 27.46 -3.79 1.37
CA SER A 81 26.26 -4.54 1.72
C SER A 81 25.15 -4.21 0.75
N LYS A 82 24.50 -5.23 0.17
CA LYS A 82 23.42 -5.04 -0.81
C LYS A 82 22.18 -5.84 -0.41
N ILE A 83 21.09 -5.11 -0.19
CA ILE A 83 19.81 -5.69 0.19
C ILE A 83 18.79 -5.48 -0.94
N LYS A 84 18.03 -6.53 -1.25
CA LYS A 84 16.87 -6.46 -2.15
C LYS A 84 15.62 -6.79 -1.35
N VAL A 85 14.68 -5.85 -1.31
CA VAL A 85 13.40 -6.02 -0.63
C VAL A 85 12.31 -6.22 -1.66
N ASP A 86 11.54 -7.30 -1.51
CA ASP A 86 10.36 -7.64 -2.31
C ASP A 86 9.18 -7.87 -1.37
N ASN A 87 8.33 -6.86 -1.20
CA ASN A 87 7.12 -6.91 -0.37
C ASN A 87 5.88 -7.18 -1.24
N HIS A 88 5.18 -8.27 -0.95
CA HIS A 88 3.91 -8.62 -1.60
C HIS A 88 2.73 -8.26 -0.69
N LEU A 89 1.88 -7.32 -1.13
CA LEU A 89 0.72 -6.80 -0.38
C LEU A 89 1.02 -6.30 1.05
N PHE A 90 2.29 -6.02 1.36
CA PHE A 90 2.73 -5.58 2.68
C PHE A 90 3.32 -4.15 2.60
N ASN A 91 3.00 -3.32 3.59
CA ASN A 91 3.59 -2.00 3.85
C ASN A 91 3.65 -1.02 2.65
N LYS A 92 2.68 -1.11 1.72
CA LYS A 92 2.64 -0.32 0.48
C LYS A 92 2.54 1.20 0.68
N GLU A 93 2.01 1.61 1.83
CA GLU A 93 1.79 3.03 2.16
C GLU A 93 3.05 3.74 2.69
N ASN A 94 4.06 3.00 3.15
CA ASN A 94 5.26 3.57 3.77
C ASN A 94 6.54 3.30 2.95
N LEU A 95 6.62 2.15 2.28
CA LEU A 95 7.79 1.76 1.49
C LEU A 95 7.40 1.25 0.09
N PRO A 96 8.25 1.48 -0.92
CA PRO A 96 8.09 0.85 -2.22
C PRO A 96 8.06 -0.68 -2.08
N SER A 97 7.22 -1.36 -2.87
CA SER A 97 7.11 -2.82 -2.82
C SER A 97 8.37 -3.54 -3.28
N ARG A 98 9.17 -2.93 -4.17
CA ARG A 98 10.40 -3.52 -4.68
C ARG A 98 11.47 -2.46 -4.75
N PHE A 99 12.56 -2.65 -4.02
CA PHE A 99 13.70 -1.77 -4.08
C PHE A 99 15.00 -2.51 -3.77
N LYS A 100 16.12 -1.86 -4.10
CA LYS A 100 17.46 -2.33 -3.77
C LYS A 100 18.17 -1.20 -3.02
N PHE A 101 18.86 -1.56 -1.95
CA PHE A 101 19.73 -0.65 -1.21
C PHE A 101 21.14 -1.21 -1.25
N LYS A 102 22.13 -0.33 -1.44
CA LYS A 102 23.54 -0.70 -1.43
C LYS A 102 24.29 0.32 -0.59
N GLU A 103 24.86 -0.16 0.50
CA GLU A 103 25.82 0.57 1.31
C GLU A 103 27.23 0.24 0.82
N TYR A 104 28.04 1.27 0.70
CA TYR A 104 29.46 1.19 0.39
C TYR A 104 30.25 1.66 1.61
#